data_AF-A0AAW4YWR1-F1
#
_entry.id   AF-A0AAW4YWR1-F1
#
_cell.length_a   1.000
_cell.length_b   1.000
_cell.length_c   1.000
_cell.angle_alpha   90.00
_cell.angle_beta   90.00
_cell.angle_gamma   90.00
#
_symmetry.space_group_name_H-M   'P 1'
#
loop_
_entity.id
_entity.type
_entity.pdbx_description
1 polymer ?
#
loop_
_entity_poly.entity_id
_entity_poly.type
_entity_poly.pdbx_seq_one_letter_code
_entity_poly.pdbx_strand_id
1 'polypeptide(L)' 'MADTNVTPLPSELHAAASQAVDEALAELANMPATARYQADLHRYGSPEGALKAVAMRARAAQALLEAAKEITMREEK' A
#
# COMPACT_ATOMS: atom_id res chain seq x y z
N MET A 1 -15.71 -5.03 27.04
CA MET A 1 -14.52 -4.29 26.58
C MET A 1 -13.58 -5.36 26.05
N ALA A 2 -13.44 -5.48 24.73
CA ALA A 2 -12.57 -6.49 24.15
C ALA A 2 -11.19 -5.87 24.01
N ASP A 3 -10.28 -6.22 24.92
CA ASP A 3 -8.86 -5.98 24.76
C ASP A 3 -8.40 -6.71 23.50
N THR A 4 -8.26 -5.94 22.43
CA THR A 4 -7.66 -6.42 21.18
C THR A 4 -6.20 -6.73 21.50
N ASN A 5 -5.95 -7.98 21.90
CA ASN A 5 -4.64 -8.53 22.16
C ASN A 5 -3.92 -8.74 20.82
N VAL A 6 -3.62 -7.64 20.14
CA VAL A 6 -2.71 -7.62 18.99
C VAL A 6 -1.33 -7.75 19.58
N THR A 7 -0.85 -9.00 19.69
CA THR A 7 0.55 -9.25 19.99
C THR A 7 1.37 -8.43 18.99
N PRO A 8 2.16 -7.44 19.42
CA PRO A 8 2.99 -6.68 18.50
C PRO A 8 3.93 -7.67 17.82
N LEU A 9 4.03 -7.61 16.50
CA LEU A 9 5.00 -8.40 15.76
C LEU A 9 6.39 -8.14 16.38
N PRO A 10 7.20 -9.19 16.62
CA PRO A 10 8.59 -9.05 17.02
C PRO A 10 9.27 -7.97 16.18
N SER A 11 10.02 -7.07 16.81
CA SER A 11 10.63 -5.87 16.18
C SER A 11 11.40 -6.20 14.88
N GLU A 12 12.01 -7.37 14.81
CA GLU A 12 12.70 -7.87 13.61
C GLU A 12 11.74 -8.19 12.44
N LEU A 13 10.57 -8.76 12.73
CA LEU A 13 9.52 -9.00 11.73
C LEU A 13 8.89 -7.68 11.26
N HIS A 14 8.76 -6.69 12.16
CA HIS A 14 8.29 -5.36 11.79
C HIS A 14 9.29 -4.64 10.87
N ALA A 15 10.59 -4.69 11.17
CA ALA A 15 11.63 -4.09 10.33
C ALA A 15 11.72 -4.75 8.94
N ALA A 16 11.69 -6.09 8.89
CA ALA A 16 11.70 -6.84 7.64
C ALA A 16 10.43 -6.58 6.80
N ALA A 17 9.27 -6.47 7.44
CA ALA A 17 8.03 -6.11 6.76
C ALA A 17 8.07 -4.67 6.22
N SER A 18 8.57 -3.71 7.00
CA SER A 18 8.77 -2.33 6.54
C SER A 18 9.70 -2.26 5.34
N GLN A 19 10.85 -2.95 5.40
CA GLN A 19 11.80 -2.96 4.29
C GLN A 19 11.20 -3.58 3.03
N ALA A 20 10.48 -4.71 3.15
CA ALA A 20 9.79 -5.33 2.02
C ALA A 20 8.69 -4.43 1.43
N VAL A 21 8.00 -3.65 2.26
CA VAL A 21 7.02 -2.66 1.81
C VAL A 21 7.72 -1.51 1.08
N ASP A 22 8.82 -0.99 1.61
CA ASP A 22 9.58 0.10 0.98
C ASP A 22 10.18 -0.33 -0.37
N GLU A 23 10.75 -1.54 -0.46
CA GLU A 23 11.25 -2.12 -1.70
C GLU A 23 10.12 -2.29 -2.74
N ALA A 24 8.96 -2.81 -2.33
CA ALA A 24 7.80 -2.94 -3.20
C ALA A 24 7.25 -1.58 -3.66
N LEU A 25 7.26 -0.56 -2.79
CA LEU A 25 6.86 0.81 -3.14
C LEU A 25 7.86 1.45 -4.11
N ALA A 26 9.17 1.25 -3.92
CA ALA A 26 10.20 1.75 -4.81
C ALA A 26 10.12 1.08 -6.20
N GLU A 27 9.88 -0.23 -6.24
CA GLU A 27 9.66 -0.97 -7.49
C GLU A 27 8.40 -0.47 -8.21
N LEU A 28 7.30 -0.25 -7.49
CA LEU A 28 6.07 0.32 -8.04
C LEU A 28 6.24 1.77 -8.52
N ALA A 29 7.10 2.57 -7.88
CA ALA A 29 7.41 3.93 -8.30
C ALA A 29 8.18 3.96 -9.62
N ASN A 30 9.12 3.02 -9.80
CA ASN A 30 9.95 2.91 -11.00
C ASN A 30 9.26 2.17 -12.16
N MET A 31 8.21 1.38 -11.88
CA MET A 31 7.48 0.65 -12.91
C MET A 31 6.47 1.57 -13.63
N PRO A 32 6.53 1.72 -14.98
CA PRO A 32 5.53 2.47 -15.73
C PRO A 32 4.11 1.93 -15.50
N ALA A 33 3.10 2.82 -15.54
CA ALA A 33 1.70 2.44 -15.30
C ALA A 33 1.20 1.32 -16.23
N THR A 34 1.69 1.30 -17.47
CA THR A 34 1.39 0.27 -18.47
C THR A 34 1.95 -1.10 -18.08
N ALA A 35 3.18 -1.15 -17.56
CA ALA A 35 3.80 -2.39 -17.08
C ALA A 35 3.09 -2.93 -15.83
N ARG A 36 2.68 -2.05 -14.91
CA ARG A 36 1.86 -2.42 -13.74
C ARG A 36 0.53 -3.04 -14.16
N TYR A 37 -0.17 -2.40 -15.12
CA TYR A 37 -1.42 -2.94 -15.65
C TYR A 37 -1.24 -4.30 -16.33
N GLN A 38 -0.15 -4.51 -17.07
CA GLN A 38 0.16 -5.82 -17.66
C GLN A 38 0.43 -6.90 -16.60
N ALA A 39 1.14 -6.56 -15.53
CA ALA A 39 1.36 -7.47 -14.40
C ALA A 39 0.02 -7.85 -13.72
N ASP A 40 -0.87 -6.88 -13.53
CA ASP A 40 -2.21 -7.15 -13.00
C ASP A 40 -3.05 -7.99 -13.97
N LEU A 41 -2.98 -7.72 -15.28
CA LEU A 41 -3.68 -8.49 -16.28
C LEU A 41 -3.22 -9.96 -16.25
N HIS A 42 -1.92 -10.21 -16.13
CA HIS A 42 -1.38 -11.55 -15.96
C HIS A 42 -1.86 -12.19 -14.64
N ARG A 43 -1.90 -11.44 -13.56
CA ARG A 43 -2.27 -11.94 -12.23
C ARG A 43 -3.76 -12.28 -12.09
N TYR A 44 -4.63 -11.43 -12.64
CA TYR A 44 -6.09 -11.54 -12.48
C TYR A 44 -6.79 -12.15 -13.70
N GLY A 45 -6.06 -12.40 -14.80
CA GLY A 45 -6.53 -13.11 -15.97
C GLY A 45 -7.62 -12.39 -16.79
N SER A 46 -8.01 -11.17 -16.41
CA SER A 46 -9.03 -10.39 -17.10
C SER A 46 -8.77 -8.87 -16.98
N PRO A 47 -9.15 -8.08 -18.00
CA PRO A 47 -9.07 -6.63 -17.94
C PRO A 47 -9.86 -6.03 -16.77
N GLU A 48 -11.05 -6.57 -16.47
CA GLU A 48 -11.88 -6.11 -15.37
C GLU A 48 -11.20 -6.32 -14.00
N GLY A 49 -10.60 -7.48 -13.78
CA GLY A 49 -9.84 -7.77 -12.57
C GLY A 49 -8.63 -6.84 -12.41
N ALA A 50 -7.91 -6.59 -13.51
CA ALA A 50 -6.77 -5.67 -13.52
C ALA A 50 -7.20 -4.23 -13.21
N LEU A 51 -8.27 -3.72 -13.84
CA LEU A 51 -8.81 -2.39 -13.58
C LEU A 51 -9.30 -2.25 -12.15
N LYS A 52 -9.96 -3.26 -11.58
CA LYS A 52 -10.37 -3.27 -10.17
C LYS A 52 -9.16 -3.17 -9.24
N ALA A 53 -8.08 -3.89 -9.52
CA ALA A 53 -6.85 -3.81 -8.74
C ALA A 53 -6.20 -2.42 -8.80
N VAL A 54 -6.19 -1.79 -9.99
CA VAL A 54 -5.75 -0.40 -10.16
C VAL A 54 -6.60 0.57 -9.35
N ALA A 55 -7.94 0.45 -9.43
CA ALA A 55 -8.86 1.31 -8.69
C ALA A 55 -8.69 1.19 -7.17
N MET A 56 -8.50 -0.04 -6.65
CA MET A 56 -8.25 -0.26 -5.22
C MET A 56 -6.95 0.40 -4.76
N ARG A 57 -5.86 0.29 -5.53
CA ARG A 57 -4.59 0.94 -5.19
C ARG A 57 -4.70 2.47 -5.22
N ALA A 58 -5.40 3.04 -6.20
CA ALA A 58 -5.64 4.48 -6.24
C ALA A 58 -6.40 4.98 -5.01
N ARG A 59 -7.45 4.24 -4.59
CA ARG A 59 -8.20 4.57 -3.37
C ARG A 59 -7.35 4.46 -2.10
N ALA A 60 -6.51 3.42 -1.99
CA ALA A 60 -5.61 3.26 -0.86
C ALA A 60 -4.58 4.41 -0.79
N ALA A 61 -3.99 4.79 -1.94
CA ALA A 61 -3.07 5.92 -2.01
C ALA A 61 -3.74 7.24 -1.61
N GLN A 62 -4.99 7.47 -2.02
CA GLN A 62 -5.76 8.64 -1.60
C GLN A 62 -6.00 8.65 -0.08
N ALA A 63 -6.36 7.51 0.52
CA ALA A 63 -6.54 7.41 1.97
C ALA A 63 -5.25 7.69 2.74
N LEU A 64 -4.11 7.19 2.25
CA LEU A 64 -2.79 7.48 2.82
C LEU A 64 -2.43 8.96 2.71
N LEU A 65 -2.73 9.61 1.58
CA LEU A 65 -2.50 11.04 1.41
C LEU A 65 -3.34 11.87 2.39
N GLU A 66 -4.60 11.54 2.58
CA GLU A 66 -5.46 12.25 3.55
C GLU A 66 -4.99 12.03 4.99
N ALA A 67 -4.59 10.81 5.36
CA ALA A 67 -4.00 10.53 6.66
C ALA A 67 -2.68 11.30 6.89
N ALA A 68 -1.81 11.37 5.88
CA ALA A 68 -0.57 12.13 5.95
C ALA A 68 -0.83 13.63 6.17
N LYS A 69 -1.78 14.23 5.42
CA LYS A 69 -2.20 15.62 5.62
C LYS A 69 -2.70 15.86 7.04
N GLU A 70 -3.50 14.95 7.58
CA GLU A 70 -4.02 15.07 8.94
C GLU A 70 -2.90 15.03 9.99
N ILE A 71 -1.89 14.19 9.80
CA ILE A 71 -0.71 14.12 10.67
C ILE A 71 0.10 15.42 10.58
N THR A 72 0.42 15.90 9.38
CA THR A 72 1.16 17.15 9.20
C THR A 72 0.44 18.34 9.85
N MET A 73 -0.90 18.45 9.70
CA MET A 73 -1.69 19.50 10.35
C MET A 73 -1.70 19.41 11.88
N ARG A 74 -1.45 18.23 12.46
CA ARG A 74 -1.34 18.04 13.92
C ARG A 74 0.06 18.37 14.44
N GLU A 75 1.10 18.17 13.64
CA GLU A 75 2.49 18.50 14.00
C GLU A 75 2.78 20.01 13.89
N GLU A 76 2.03 20.75 13.08
CA GLU A 76 2.12 22.23 12.96
C GLU A 76 1.31 22.99 14.03
N LYS A 77 0.69 22.30 15.00
CA LYS A 77 -0.13 22.87 16.08
C LYS A 77 0.52 22.71 17.46
#